data_AF-A0A5V9P5K9-F1
#
_entry.id   AF-A0A5V9P5K9-F1
#
_cell.length_a   1.000
_cell.length_b   1.000
_cell.length_c   1.000
_cell.angle_alpha   90.00
_cell.angle_beta   90.00
_cell.angle_gamma   90.00
#
_symmetry.space_group_name_H-M   'P 1'
#
loop_
_entity.id
_entity.type
_entity.pdbx_description
1 polymer ?
#
loop_
_entity_poly.entity_id
_entity_poly.type
_entity_poly.pdbx_seq_one_letter_code
_entity_poly.pdbx_strand_id
1 'polypeptide(L)'
;NIYDDLASGGRDDRPGLTACLKSLRDGDVLVVWKLDRLGRSLAHLVNTVKELSDRKIGLRVLTGKGAQIDTTTASGRMVFGIFATLAEFERDLIRERTMAGLASARARGRKGGRKFALTKAQVRLAQAAMAQRDTSVSDLCKELGIERVTLYRYVGPKGELRDHGKHVLGLT
;
A
#
# COMPACT_ATOMS: atom_id res chain seq x y z
N ASN A 1 11.18 -30.01 9.81
CA ASN A 1 10.84 -29.37 8.51
C ASN A 1 11.79 -28.21 8.27
N ILE A 2 12.41 -28.14 7.10
CA ILE A 2 13.27 -27.02 6.68
C ILE A 2 12.60 -26.39 5.46
N TYR A 3 12.53 -25.06 5.44
CA TYR A 3 11.94 -24.29 4.35
C TYR A 3 12.99 -23.29 3.83
N ASP A 4 13.12 -23.21 2.52
CA ASP A 4 14.01 -22.30 1.83
C ASP A 4 13.23 -21.39 0.86
N ASP A 5 13.75 -20.19 0.64
CA ASP A 5 13.25 -19.24 -0.35
C ASP A 5 14.44 -18.66 -1.12
N LEU A 6 14.34 -18.70 -2.44
CA LEU A 6 15.24 -18.02 -3.37
C LEU A 6 14.49 -16.85 -4.00
N ALA A 7 14.63 -15.66 -3.42
CA ALA A 7 14.06 -14.44 -3.97
C ALA A 7 15.17 -13.43 -4.27
N SER A 8 15.34 -13.09 -5.56
CA SER A 8 16.06 -11.87 -5.94
C SER A 8 15.23 -10.66 -5.49
N GLY A 9 15.89 -9.61 -4.99
CA GLY A 9 15.33 -8.56 -4.13
C GLY A 9 14.15 -7.72 -4.65
N GLY A 10 13.56 -8.05 -5.81
CA GLY A 10 12.44 -7.32 -6.41
C GLY A 10 11.04 -7.91 -6.20
N ARG A 11 10.90 -9.20 -5.84
CA ARG A 11 9.58 -9.82 -5.58
C ARG A 11 9.37 -10.06 -4.09
N ASP A 12 8.21 -9.67 -3.57
CA ASP A 12 7.79 -9.91 -2.17
C ASP A 12 7.29 -11.34 -1.95
N ASP A 13 7.06 -12.10 -3.02
CA ASP A 13 6.59 -13.47 -2.94
C ASP A 13 7.65 -14.38 -2.31
N ARG A 14 7.36 -14.82 -1.08
CA ARG A 14 8.13 -15.79 -0.30
C ARG A 14 7.27 -17.03 -0.03
N PRO A 15 7.11 -17.91 -1.03
CA PRO A 15 6.26 -19.09 -0.90
C PRO A 15 6.76 -20.04 0.19
N GLY A 16 8.08 -20.18 0.38
CA GLY A 16 8.68 -21.03 1.41
C GLY A 16 8.35 -20.54 2.83
N LEU A 17 8.54 -19.25 3.10
CA LEU A 17 8.17 -18.62 4.37
C LEU A 17 6.66 -18.72 4.61
N THR A 18 5.86 -18.48 3.58
CA THR A 18 4.38 -18.57 3.69
C THR A 18 3.94 -20.00 4.02
N ALA A 19 4.51 -21.00 3.36
CA ALA A 19 4.24 -22.41 3.64
C ALA A 19 4.70 -22.81 5.05
N CYS A 20 5.85 -22.29 5.49
CA CYS A 20 6.35 -22.48 6.84
C CYS A 20 5.39 -21.90 7.89
N LEU A 21 5.00 -20.63 7.76
CA LEU A 21 4.09 -19.98 8.71
C LEU A 21 2.72 -20.66 8.80
N LYS A 22 2.24 -21.24 7.69
CA LYS A 22 1.00 -22.03 7.65
C LYS A 22 1.11 -23.39 8.33
N SER A 23 2.29 -24.02 8.34
CA SER A 23 2.47 -25.35 8.91
C SER A 23 2.66 -25.36 10.43
N LEU A 24 3.07 -24.22 11.01
CA LEU A 24 3.30 -24.07 12.45
C LEU A 24 2.02 -24.23 13.28
N ARG A 25 2.16 -24.86 14.44
CA ARG A 25 1.09 -25.15 15.41
C ARG A 25 1.43 -24.59 16.79
N ASP A 26 0.43 -24.55 17.67
CA ASP A 26 0.61 -24.21 19.08
C ASP A 26 1.75 -25.04 19.72
N GLY A 27 2.67 -24.36 20.41
CA GLY A 27 3.84 -24.97 21.04
C GLY A 27 5.06 -25.15 20.14
N ASP A 28 4.95 -24.92 18.82
CA ASP A 28 6.10 -24.97 17.92
C ASP A 28 7.08 -23.82 18.18
N VAL A 29 8.31 -23.97 17.71
CA VAL A 29 9.32 -22.91 17.69
C VAL A 29 9.84 -22.72 16.27
N LEU A 30 9.56 -21.56 15.69
CA LEU A 30 10.17 -21.13 14.44
C LEU A 30 11.63 -20.76 14.68
N VAL A 31 12.54 -21.47 14.03
CA VAL A 31 13.97 -21.19 14.09
C VAL A 31 14.42 -20.56 12.78
N VAL A 32 15.09 -19.41 12.88
CA VAL A 32 15.62 -18.71 11.70
C VAL A 32 17.11 -18.46 11.84
N TRP A 33 17.82 -18.48 10.71
CA TRP A 33 19.26 -18.22 10.71
C TRP A 33 19.58 -16.78 11.13
N LYS A 34 18.88 -15.79 10.56
CA LYS A 34 19.02 -14.35 10.86
C LYS A 34 17.65 -13.65 10.76
N LEU A 35 17.48 -12.53 11.46
CA LEU A 35 16.22 -11.77 11.47
C LEU A 35 15.80 -11.22 10.09
N ASP A 36 16.75 -10.87 9.22
CA ASP A 36 16.45 -10.39 7.85
C ASP A 36 15.77 -11.46 6.97
N ARG A 37 15.76 -12.73 7.42
CA ARG A 37 15.03 -13.81 6.77
C ARG A 37 13.52 -13.78 7.08
N LEU A 38 13.08 -13.14 8.16
CA LEU A 38 11.66 -13.01 8.52
C LEU A 38 10.95 -11.81 7.88
N GLY A 39 11.66 -10.73 7.58
CA GLY A 39 11.04 -9.53 7.05
C GLY A 39 12.04 -8.52 6.49
N ARG A 40 11.55 -7.68 5.57
CA ARG A 40 12.33 -6.59 4.96
C ARG A 40 12.22 -5.27 5.72
N SER A 41 11.25 -5.16 6.63
CA SER A 41 11.05 -4.00 7.50
C SER A 41 10.87 -4.46 8.96
N LEU A 42 11.28 -3.60 9.89
CA LEU A 42 11.08 -3.83 11.33
C LEU A 42 9.57 -3.98 11.64
N ALA A 43 8.75 -3.13 11.00
CA ALA A 43 7.30 -3.21 11.03
C ALA A 43 6.75 -4.60 10.68
N HIS A 44 7.21 -5.20 9.59
CA HIS A 44 6.78 -6.53 9.17
C HIS A 44 7.22 -7.59 10.18
N LEU A 45 8.48 -7.52 10.63
CA LEU A 45 9.02 -8.44 11.63
C LEU A 45 8.19 -8.41 12.92
N VAL A 46 7.91 -7.23 13.46
CA VAL A 46 7.11 -7.04 14.69
C VAL A 46 5.73 -7.67 14.55
N ASN A 47 5.05 -7.41 13.44
CA ASN A 47 3.74 -7.99 13.17
C ASN A 47 3.79 -9.51 13.06
N THR A 48 4.77 -10.07 12.33
CA THR A 48 4.91 -11.53 12.18
C THR A 48 5.15 -12.22 13.53
N VAL A 49 6.04 -11.68 14.36
CA VAL A 49 6.31 -12.29 15.66
C VAL A 49 5.16 -12.11 16.63
N LYS A 50 4.41 -11.00 16.56
CA LYS A 50 3.17 -10.84 17.31
C LYS A 50 2.17 -11.94 16.92
N GLU A 51 1.98 -12.18 15.63
CA GLU A 51 1.10 -13.26 15.14
C GLU A 51 1.55 -14.65 15.63
N LEU A 52 2.86 -14.92 15.58
CA LEU A 52 3.42 -16.16 16.13
C LEU A 52 3.13 -16.28 17.64
N SER A 53 3.35 -15.22 18.40
CA SER A 53 3.09 -15.20 19.84
C SER A 53 1.61 -15.38 20.17
N ASP A 54 0.70 -14.75 19.42
CA ASP A 54 -0.76 -14.90 19.59
C ASP A 54 -1.19 -16.36 19.32
N ARG A 55 -0.50 -17.04 18.39
CA ARG A 55 -0.63 -18.47 18.10
C ARG A 55 0.18 -19.36 19.06
N LYS A 56 0.81 -18.80 20.10
CA LYS A 56 1.67 -19.50 21.07
C LYS A 56 2.85 -20.26 20.43
N ILE A 57 3.34 -19.72 19.32
CA ILE A 57 4.54 -20.20 18.62
C ILE A 57 5.73 -19.37 19.05
N GLY A 58 6.81 -20.04 19.45
CA GLY A 58 8.08 -19.40 19.75
C GLY A 58 8.84 -18.98 18.49
N LEU A 59 9.70 -17.98 18.62
CA LEU A 59 10.71 -17.57 17.65
C LEU A 59 12.09 -17.64 18.30
N ARG A 60 13.04 -18.26 17.61
CA ARG A 60 14.46 -18.28 17.96
C ARG A 60 15.34 -17.91 16.76
N VAL A 61 16.30 -17.02 16.99
CA VAL A 61 17.27 -16.57 15.98
C VAL A 61 18.63 -17.19 16.28
N LEU A 62 19.27 -17.82 15.29
CA LEU A 62 20.52 -18.54 15.50
C LEU A 62 21.77 -17.64 15.45
N THR A 63 21.80 -16.62 14.58
CA THR A 63 23.00 -15.78 14.40
C THR A 63 22.68 -14.35 13.94
N GLY A 64 23.70 -13.50 13.95
CA GLY A 64 23.63 -12.09 13.54
C GLY A 64 23.13 -11.15 14.62
N LYS A 65 22.81 -9.91 14.22
CA LYS A 65 22.20 -8.91 15.10
C LYS A 65 20.80 -9.40 15.47
N GLY A 66 20.60 -9.73 16.75
CA GLY A 66 19.35 -10.33 17.24
C GLY A 66 19.42 -11.83 17.56
N ALA A 67 20.61 -12.44 17.56
CA ALA A 67 20.80 -13.83 18.03
C ALA A 67 20.36 -14.06 19.51
N GLN A 68 20.21 -12.99 20.29
CA GLN A 68 19.66 -13.04 21.65
C GLN A 68 18.11 -13.07 21.69
N ILE A 69 17.44 -12.98 20.53
CA ILE A 69 15.98 -13.01 20.46
C ILE A 69 15.54 -14.48 20.47
N ASP A 70 15.18 -14.92 21.67
CA ASP A 70 14.46 -16.16 21.92
C ASP A 70 13.19 -15.86 22.70
N THR A 71 12.06 -15.79 21.99
CA THR A 71 10.74 -15.48 22.57
C THR A 71 10.14 -16.63 23.38
N THR A 72 10.79 -17.78 23.44
CA THR A 72 10.43 -18.84 24.41
C THR A 72 10.86 -18.46 25.83
N THR A 73 11.84 -17.56 25.98
CA THR A 73 12.32 -17.06 27.28
C THR A 73 11.62 -15.77 27.71
N ALA A 74 11.50 -15.52 29.02
CA ALA A 74 10.92 -14.28 29.54
C ALA A 74 11.71 -13.04 29.10
N SER A 75 13.04 -13.10 29.18
CA SER A 75 13.93 -12.01 28.76
C SER A 75 13.83 -11.73 27.26
N GLY A 76 13.76 -12.76 26.42
CA GLY A 76 13.60 -12.58 24.98
C GLY A 76 12.24 -12.00 24.59
N ARG A 77 11.15 -12.38 25.28
CA ARG A 77 9.84 -11.71 25.11
C ARG A 77 9.87 -10.24 25.48
N MET A 78 10.52 -9.89 26.60
CA MET A 78 10.67 -8.49 27.03
C MET A 78 11.43 -7.66 25.99
N VAL A 79 12.60 -8.15 25.55
CA VAL A 79 13.42 -7.48 24.53
C VAL A 79 12.64 -7.31 23.23
N PHE A 80 11.90 -8.35 22.82
CA PHE A 80 11.06 -8.26 21.64
C PHE A 80 9.94 -7.22 21.78
N GLY A 81 9.30 -7.15 22.95
CA GLY A 81 8.29 -6.13 23.25
C GLY A 81 8.83 -4.71 23.12
N ILE A 82 10.07 -4.45 23.55
CA ILE A 82 10.73 -3.15 23.38
C ILE A 82 10.97 -2.85 21.90
N PHE A 83 11.40 -3.83 21.11
CA PHE A 83 11.54 -3.63 19.66
C PHE A 83 10.19 -3.37 18.98
N ALA A 84 9.13 -4.01 19.45
CA ALA A 84 7.78 -3.78 18.95
C ALA A 84 7.31 -2.34 19.18
N THR A 85 7.48 -1.83 20.42
CA THR A 85 7.09 -0.45 20.75
C THR A 85 7.95 0.57 20.01
N LEU A 86 9.25 0.32 19.86
CA LEU A 86 10.13 1.19 19.06
C LEU A 86 9.72 1.23 17.58
N ALA A 87 9.29 0.10 17.00
CA ALA A 87 8.83 0.04 15.62
C ALA A 87 7.51 0.81 15.41
N GLU A 88 6.60 0.77 16.37
CA GLU A 88 5.38 1.57 16.37
C GLU A 88 5.70 3.07 16.43
N PHE A 89 6.58 3.46 17.36
CA PHE A 89 7.03 4.84 17.50
C PHE A 89 7.70 5.39 16.23
N GLU A 90 8.57 4.62 15.58
CA GLU A 90 9.19 5.02 14.31
C GLU A 90 8.14 5.24 13.21
N ARG A 91 7.15 4.35 13.12
CA ARG A 91 6.06 4.48 12.14
C ARG A 91 5.26 5.76 12.36
N ASP A 92 4.98 6.10 13.61
CA ASP A 92 4.24 7.31 13.96
C ASP A 92 5.04 8.58 13.62
N LEU A 93 6.35 8.61 13.90
CA LEU A 93 7.23 9.71 13.51
C LEU A 93 7.29 9.91 11.98
N ILE A 94 7.35 8.83 11.19
CA ILE A 94 7.33 8.92 9.73
C ILE A 94 6.00 9.50 9.25
N ARG A 95 4.88 9.07 9.85
CA ARG A 95 3.55 9.57 9.53
C ARG A 95 3.43 11.06 9.85
N GLU A 96 3.85 11.47 11.04
CA GLU A 96 3.85 12.87 11.49
C GLU A 96 4.63 13.76 10.50
N ARG A 97 5.87 13.36 10.19
CA ARG A 97 6.73 14.09 9.24
C ARG A 97 6.11 14.18 7.85
N THR A 98 5.48 13.09 7.39
CA THR A 98 4.80 13.07 6.09
C THR A 98 3.62 14.04 6.07
N MET A 99 2.82 14.07 7.13
CA MET A 99 1.68 14.98 7.26
C MET A 99 2.12 16.45 7.32
N ALA A 100 3.17 16.76 8.08
CA ALA A 100 3.78 18.09 8.10
C ALA A 100 4.29 18.52 6.71
N GLY A 101 4.95 17.61 5.98
CA GLY A 101 5.40 17.85 4.61
C GLY A 101 4.24 18.10 3.63
N LEU A 102 3.16 17.31 3.73
CA LEU A 102 1.94 17.49 2.93
C LEU A 102 1.24 18.81 3.23
N ALA A 103 1.16 19.21 4.51
CA ALA A 103 0.60 20.49 4.92
C ALA A 103 1.41 21.66 4.35
N SER A 104 2.74 21.62 4.47
CA SER A 104 3.64 22.61 3.86
C SER A 104 3.51 22.68 2.34
N ALA A 105 3.37 21.53 1.66
CA ALA A 105 3.17 21.51 0.22
C ALA A 105 1.81 22.11 -0.19
N ARG A 106 0.74 21.83 0.56
CA ARG A 106 -0.59 22.43 0.35
C ARG A 106 -0.58 23.94 0.57
N ALA A 107 0.12 24.42 1.59
CA ALA A 107 0.30 25.86 1.84
C ALA A 107 1.01 26.57 0.68
N ARG A 108 1.92 25.88 -0.01
CA ARG A 108 2.56 26.35 -1.26
C ARG A 108 1.70 26.17 -2.53
N GLY A 109 0.43 25.82 -2.39
CA GLY A 109 -0.52 25.69 -3.50
C GLY A 109 -0.58 24.30 -4.16
N ARG A 110 0.15 23.30 -3.65
CA ARG A 110 0.06 21.93 -4.19
C ARG A 110 -1.22 21.25 -3.67
N LYS A 111 -2.26 21.13 -4.51
CA LYS A 111 -3.52 20.41 -4.15
C LYS A 111 -3.33 18.91 -3.87
N GLY A 112 -2.37 18.25 -4.54
CA GLY A 112 -2.19 16.79 -4.43
C GLY A 112 -3.30 15.99 -5.13
N GLY A 113 -3.37 14.68 -4.90
CA GLY A 113 -4.39 13.80 -5.47
C GLY A 113 -4.18 13.40 -6.94
N ARG A 114 -5.08 12.56 -7.46
CA ARG A 114 -5.06 12.13 -8.87
C ARG A 114 -5.47 13.29 -9.77
N LYS A 115 -4.67 13.58 -10.80
CA LYS A 115 -5.03 14.56 -11.83
C LYS A 115 -6.26 14.10 -12.60
N PHE A 116 -7.11 15.05 -13.02
CA PHE A 116 -8.21 14.76 -13.93
C PHE A 116 -7.67 14.20 -15.26
N ALA A 117 -8.39 13.23 -15.82
CA ALA A 117 -8.03 12.55 -17.06
C ALA A 117 -8.21 13.45 -18.29
N LEU A 118 -9.19 14.36 -18.27
CA LEU A 118 -9.46 15.29 -19.37
C LEU A 118 -9.01 16.71 -19.05
N THR A 119 -8.43 17.37 -20.05
CA THR A 119 -8.13 18.80 -20.03
C THR A 119 -9.39 19.65 -20.25
N LYS A 120 -9.32 20.96 -19.96
CA LYS A 120 -10.43 21.89 -20.22
C LYS A 120 -10.90 21.85 -21.69
N ALA A 121 -9.97 21.76 -22.63
CA ALA A 121 -10.27 21.68 -24.05
C ALA A 121 -11.01 20.38 -24.39
N GLN A 122 -10.52 19.25 -23.89
CA GLN A 122 -11.14 17.95 -24.10
C GLN A 122 -12.53 17.85 -23.46
N VAL A 123 -12.75 18.46 -22.29
CA VAL A 123 -14.08 18.51 -21.67
C VAL A 123 -15.06 19.29 -22.55
N ARG A 124 -14.65 20.42 -23.13
CA ARG A 124 -15.49 21.21 -24.06
C ARG A 124 -15.78 20.46 -25.35
N LEU A 125 -14.78 19.77 -25.90
CA LEU A 125 -14.96 18.91 -27.08
C LEU A 125 -15.95 17.79 -26.78
N ALA A 126 -15.75 17.07 -25.68
CA ALA A 126 -16.66 16.01 -25.23
C ALA A 126 -18.08 16.56 -25.02
N GLN A 127 -18.22 17.75 -24.46
CA GLN A 127 -19.51 18.41 -24.27
C GLN A 127 -20.23 18.67 -25.60
N ALA A 128 -19.52 19.23 -26.57
CA ALA A 128 -20.08 19.55 -27.89
C ALA A 128 -20.43 18.28 -28.69
N ALA A 129 -19.53 17.29 -28.69
CA ALA A 129 -19.75 16.01 -29.36
C ALA A 129 -20.94 15.27 -28.75
N MET A 130 -21.01 15.16 -27.42
CA MET A 130 -22.13 14.48 -26.74
C MET A 130 -23.49 15.18 -26.91
N ALA A 131 -23.53 16.46 -27.33
CA ALA A 131 -24.77 17.15 -27.65
C ALA A 131 -25.30 16.81 -29.04
N GLN A 132 -24.46 16.27 -29.93
CA GLN A 132 -24.84 15.82 -31.27
C GLN A 132 -25.45 14.41 -31.20
N ARG A 133 -26.59 14.21 -31.86
CA ARG A 133 -27.35 12.95 -31.77
C ARG A 133 -26.68 11.76 -32.48
N ASP A 134 -25.78 12.04 -33.39
CA ASP A 134 -25.05 11.12 -34.26
C ASP A 134 -23.65 10.74 -33.72
N THR A 135 -23.24 11.29 -32.57
CA THR A 135 -21.93 10.98 -31.99
C THR A 135 -21.85 9.56 -31.45
N SER A 136 -20.90 8.78 -31.96
CA SER A 136 -20.50 7.50 -31.39
C SER A 136 -19.69 7.71 -30.11
N VAL A 137 -20.29 7.39 -28.97
CA VAL A 137 -19.62 7.48 -27.65
C VAL A 137 -18.36 6.61 -27.60
N SER A 138 -18.35 5.48 -28.30
CA SER A 138 -17.19 4.58 -28.32
C SER A 138 -16.01 5.20 -29.05
N ASP A 139 -16.23 5.89 -30.16
CA ASP A 139 -15.15 6.46 -30.96
C ASP A 139 -14.62 7.75 -30.32
N LEU A 140 -15.51 8.56 -29.74
CA LEU A 140 -15.13 9.69 -28.91
C LEU A 140 -14.23 9.28 -27.73
N CYS A 141 -14.55 8.16 -27.07
CA CYS A 141 -13.74 7.62 -25.98
C CYS A 141 -12.34 7.20 -26.46
N LYS A 142 -12.24 6.55 -27.63
CA LYS A 142 -10.95 6.15 -28.22
C LYS A 142 -10.10 7.37 -28.56
N GLU A 143 -10.69 8.39 -29.17
CA GLU A 143 -10.00 9.62 -29.55
C GLU A 143 -9.50 10.40 -28.32
N LEU A 144 -10.31 10.45 -27.26
CA LEU A 144 -9.93 11.07 -25.98
C LEU A 144 -9.00 10.20 -25.12
N GLY A 145 -8.73 8.95 -25.51
CA GLY A 145 -7.89 8.01 -24.77
C GLY A 145 -8.44 7.63 -23.40
N ILE A 146 -9.77 7.62 -23.24
CA ILE A 146 -10.44 7.31 -21.97
C ILE A 146 -11.53 6.27 -22.14
N GLU A 147 -11.90 5.59 -21.05
CA GLU A 147 -13.03 4.67 -21.06
C GLU A 147 -14.38 5.40 -20.94
N ARG A 148 -15.45 4.76 -21.42
CA ARG A 148 -16.83 5.27 -21.33
C ARG A 148 -17.23 5.67 -19.90
N VAL A 149 -16.83 4.88 -18.91
CA VAL A 149 -17.09 5.18 -17.49
C VAL A 149 -16.42 6.49 -17.06
N THR A 150 -15.21 6.77 -17.58
CA THR A 150 -14.51 8.02 -17.30
C THR A 150 -15.21 9.18 -18.00
N LEU A 151 -15.60 9.04 -19.27
CA LEU A 151 -16.30 10.09 -20.02
C LEU A 151 -17.58 10.54 -19.29
N TYR A 152 -18.40 9.59 -18.83
CA TYR A 152 -19.65 9.86 -18.12
C TYR A 152 -19.48 10.47 -16.71
N ARG A 153 -18.26 10.57 -16.18
CA ARG A 153 -17.98 11.39 -14.97
C ARG A 153 -17.85 12.87 -15.30
N TYR A 154 -17.47 13.21 -16.54
CA TYR A 154 -17.29 14.59 -17.00
C TYR A 154 -18.53 15.15 -17.69
N VAL A 155 -19.15 14.37 -18.58
CA VAL A 155 -20.24 14.81 -19.46
C VAL A 155 -21.29 13.70 -19.56
N GLY A 156 -22.58 14.06 -19.45
CA GLY A 156 -23.67 13.11 -19.61
C GLY A 156 -24.15 12.93 -21.06
N PRO A 157 -25.13 12.04 -21.31
CA PRO A 157 -25.55 11.64 -22.65
C PRO A 157 -26.06 12.74 -23.58
N LYS A 158 -26.46 13.91 -23.04
CA LYS A 158 -26.97 15.05 -23.82
C LYS A 158 -25.98 16.22 -23.84
N GLY A 159 -24.74 16.01 -23.44
CA GLY A 159 -23.74 17.08 -23.33
C GLY A 159 -23.85 17.89 -22.03
N GLU A 160 -24.60 17.42 -21.02
CA GLU A 160 -24.68 18.09 -19.73
C GLU A 160 -23.39 17.89 -18.91
N LEU A 161 -22.83 18.98 -18.38
CA LEU A 161 -21.63 18.90 -17.55
C LEU A 161 -21.95 18.26 -16.19
N ARG A 162 -21.16 17.24 -15.84
CA ARG A 162 -21.17 16.57 -14.54
C ARG A 162 -20.04 17.09 -13.65
N ASP A 163 -19.97 16.60 -12.42
CA ASP A 163 -19.11 17.16 -11.37
C ASP A 163 -17.64 17.29 -11.78
N HIS A 164 -17.05 16.26 -12.42
CA HIS A 164 -15.66 16.37 -12.90
C HIS A 164 -15.52 17.39 -14.03
N GLY A 165 -16.52 17.51 -14.92
CA GLY A 165 -16.52 18.49 -15.99
C GLY A 165 -16.61 19.92 -15.46
N LYS A 166 -17.51 20.17 -14.51
CA LYS A 166 -17.66 21.47 -13.83
C LYS A 166 -16.37 21.86 -13.10
N HIS A 167 -15.77 20.92 -12.38
CA HIS A 167 -14.54 21.18 -11.63
C HIS A 167 -13.34 21.46 -12.55
N VAL A 168 -13.17 20.69 -13.63
CA VAL A 168 -12.09 20.94 -14.59
C VAL A 168 -12.24 22.30 -15.26
N LEU A 169 -13.47 22.71 -15.59
CA LEU A 169 -13.73 24.02 -16.19
C LEU A 169 -13.67 25.18 -15.18
N GLY A 170 -13.62 24.90 -13.88
CA GLY A 170 -13.58 25.92 -12.82
C GLY A 170 -14.94 26.58 -12.56
N LEU A 171 -16.03 25.87 -12.84
CA LEU A 171 -17.41 26.32 -12.61
C LEU A 171 -17.91 25.99 -11.19
N THR A 172 -17.11 25.25 -10.43
CA THR A 172 -17.28 24.82 -9.02
C THR A 172 -15.89 24.59 -8.43
#